data_AF-X6F722-F1
#
_entry.id   AF-X6F722-F1
#
_cell.length_a   1.000
_cell.length_b   1.000
_cell.length_c   1.000
_cell.angle_alpha   90.00
_cell.angle_beta   90.00
_cell.angle_gamma   90.00
#
_symmetry.space_group_name_H-M   'P 1'
#
loop_
_entity.id
_entity.type
_entity.pdbx_description
1 polymer ?
#
loop_
_entity_poly.entity_id
_entity_poly.type
_entity_poly.pdbx_seq_one_letter_code
_entity_poly.pdbx_strand_id
1 'polypeptide(L)'
;MVYSKASCHDCEKITSAFEGRVISQAYGDTRAILGLKRGNGRKWPNEFNLTVTRDAEETTIPVKEDGLPVAIWLTCLNHRPLILDNKPVSGNTKVDLALWSPLKDYQDRLANLGPGSVPAAKSYQFDQFFRFINRIAFAYAHALLKGKFSPLTSEYVLRDRGKWIRRYIGADIIGRPDDAAYDIHELYVAQVEAGGLIYIAVRVHLFALNNFPAYVVIVGTANAETEQPTSPVYDQKTPGKWLEENSVLMRSHPRVRFRFRKDR
;
A
#
# COMPACT_ATOMS: atom_id res chain seq x y z
N MET A 1 -0.85 2.15 15.74
CA MET A 1 -2.07 1.53 15.21
C MET A 1 -2.87 2.63 14.57
N VAL A 2 -3.43 2.42 13.37
CA VAL A 2 -4.04 3.52 12.62
C VAL A 2 -5.43 3.87 13.17
N TYR A 3 -6.18 2.90 13.70
CA TYR A 3 -7.53 3.16 14.24
C TYR A 3 -7.96 2.19 15.36
N SER A 4 -7.43 2.27 16.59
CA SER A 4 -7.97 1.47 17.70
C SER A 4 -9.35 1.96 18.16
N LYS A 5 -9.59 3.28 18.10
CA LYS A 5 -10.85 3.90 18.55
C LYS A 5 -11.98 3.88 17.52
N ALA A 6 -11.72 3.48 16.28
CA ALA A 6 -12.73 3.52 15.20
C ALA A 6 -13.30 2.13 14.84
N SER A 7 -12.81 1.07 15.47
CA SER A 7 -13.34 -0.30 15.30
C SER A 7 -13.85 -0.83 16.62
N CYS A 8 -14.89 -1.68 16.59
CA CYS A 8 -15.25 -2.45 17.77
C CYS A 8 -14.10 -3.41 18.17
N HIS A 9 -14.13 -3.89 19.40
CA HIS A 9 -13.09 -4.74 19.97
C HIS A 9 -12.82 -6.00 19.12
N ASP A 10 -13.88 -6.65 18.61
CA ASP A 10 -13.73 -7.87 17.81
C ASP A 10 -13.07 -7.60 16.45
N CYS A 11 -13.45 -6.51 15.78
CA CYS A 11 -12.82 -6.08 14.55
C CYS A 11 -11.35 -5.71 14.79
N GLU A 12 -11.03 -4.97 15.86
CA GLU A 12 -9.66 -4.62 16.21
C GLU A 12 -8.80 -5.87 16.45
N LYS A 13 -9.34 -6.88 17.14
CA LYS A 13 -8.64 -8.15 17.38
C LYS A 13 -8.24 -8.84 16.07
N ILE A 14 -9.11 -8.80 15.06
CA ILE A 14 -8.83 -9.37 13.73
C ILE A 14 -7.81 -8.52 12.97
N THR A 15 -7.97 -7.20 12.97
CA THR A 15 -7.18 -6.35 12.07
C THR A 15 -5.82 -5.94 12.61
N SER A 16 -5.68 -5.80 13.93
CA SER A 16 -4.44 -5.40 14.59
C SER A 16 -3.26 -6.31 14.26
N ALA A 17 -3.50 -7.61 14.07
CA ALA A 17 -2.44 -8.58 13.79
C ALA A 17 -1.79 -8.39 12.40
N PHE A 18 -2.58 -8.15 11.35
CA PHE A 18 -2.03 -7.90 10.01
C PHE A 18 -1.56 -6.45 9.84
N GLU A 19 -2.24 -5.49 10.47
CA GLU A 19 -1.80 -4.10 10.51
C GLU A 19 -0.43 -3.96 11.18
N GLY A 20 -0.29 -4.59 12.34
CA GLY A 20 0.97 -4.62 13.08
C GLY A 20 2.09 -5.14 12.20
N ARG A 21 1.88 -6.28 11.53
CA ARG A 21 2.84 -6.88 10.61
C ARG A 21 3.19 -5.97 9.44
N VAL A 22 2.22 -5.43 8.72
CA VAL A 22 2.48 -4.52 7.59
C VAL A 22 3.27 -3.30 8.07
N ILE A 23 2.83 -2.67 9.17
CA ILE A 23 3.50 -1.47 9.71
C ILE A 23 4.90 -1.77 10.23
N SER A 24 5.13 -2.89 10.91
CA SER A 24 6.42 -3.19 11.52
C SER A 24 7.40 -3.85 10.56
N GLN A 25 6.94 -4.72 9.67
CA GLN A 25 7.80 -5.53 8.79
C GLN A 25 8.01 -4.89 7.43
N ALA A 26 6.94 -4.36 6.81
CA ALA A 26 7.06 -3.77 5.48
C ALA A 26 7.45 -2.29 5.53
N TYR A 27 6.93 -1.54 6.52
CA TYR A 27 7.12 -0.08 6.59
C TYR A 27 7.91 0.40 7.81
N GLY A 28 8.36 -0.51 8.70
CA GLY A 28 8.90 -0.13 10.01
C GLY A 28 10.13 0.77 9.88
N ASP A 29 11.13 0.27 9.17
CA ASP A 29 12.40 0.95 8.98
C ASP A 29 12.23 2.21 8.13
N THR A 30 11.43 2.14 7.05
CA THR A 30 11.08 3.31 6.20
C THR A 30 10.44 4.43 7.01
N ARG A 31 9.52 4.10 7.93
CA ARG A 31 8.88 5.10 8.79
C ARG A 31 9.86 5.72 9.77
N ALA A 32 10.82 4.94 10.27
CA ALA A 32 11.83 5.44 11.18
C ALA A 32 12.69 6.51 10.51
N ILE A 33 13.29 6.19 9.36
CA ILE A 33 14.17 7.12 8.64
C ILE A 33 13.45 8.34 8.04
N LEU A 34 12.13 8.24 7.83
CA LEU A 34 11.30 9.39 7.43
C LEU A 34 10.84 10.23 8.63
N GLY A 35 11.35 9.96 9.84
CA GLY A 35 11.03 10.71 11.05
C GLY A 35 9.58 10.54 11.52
N LEU A 36 8.86 9.51 11.06
CA LEU A 36 7.46 9.33 11.39
C LEU A 36 7.29 8.77 12.78
N LYS A 37 6.36 9.35 13.54
CA LYS A 37 6.08 8.91 14.91
C LYS A 37 5.69 7.42 14.93
N ARG A 38 6.26 6.69 15.89
CA ARG A 38 5.77 5.37 16.26
C ARG A 38 4.48 5.56 17.07
N GLY A 39 3.53 4.64 16.91
CA GLY A 39 2.22 4.76 17.57
C GLY A 39 2.33 4.79 19.11
N ASN A 40 1.34 5.42 19.77
CA ASN A 40 1.15 5.45 21.23
C ASN A 40 2.39 5.87 22.03
N GLY A 41 3.04 6.98 21.67
CA GLY A 41 4.15 7.55 22.44
C GLY A 41 5.43 6.69 22.47
N ARG A 42 5.47 5.60 21.70
CA ARG A 42 6.66 4.77 21.59
C ARG A 42 7.75 5.54 20.85
N LYS A 43 9.00 5.33 21.25
CA LYS A 43 10.18 5.85 20.53
C LYS A 43 10.69 4.80 19.54
N TRP A 44 11.40 5.27 18.51
CA TRP A 44 12.23 4.39 17.70
C TRP A 44 13.41 3.89 18.53
N PRO A 45 13.93 2.69 18.26
CA PRO A 45 15.15 2.24 18.90
C PRO A 45 16.34 3.09 18.41
N ASN A 46 17.38 3.23 19.24
CA ASN A 46 18.59 3.95 18.85
C ASN A 46 19.42 3.18 17.81
N GLU A 47 19.23 1.86 17.76
CA GLU A 47 19.91 0.95 16.84
C GLU A 47 18.89 -0.05 16.26
N PHE A 48 19.13 -0.44 15.01
CA PHE A 48 18.33 -1.39 14.24
C PHE A 48 19.14 -2.64 14.00
N ASN A 49 18.51 -3.80 14.14
CA ASN A 49 19.13 -5.08 13.85
C ASN A 49 19.05 -5.36 12.34
N LEU A 50 20.17 -5.20 11.66
CA LEU A 50 20.32 -5.45 10.23
C LEU A 50 20.96 -6.81 9.99
N THR A 51 20.30 -7.66 9.21
CA THR A 51 20.87 -8.94 8.79
C THR A 51 21.74 -8.70 7.55
N VAL A 52 22.96 -9.21 7.57
CA VAL A 52 23.92 -9.16 6.47
C VAL A 52 24.38 -10.58 6.17
N THR A 53 24.28 -10.99 4.91
CA THR A 53 24.79 -12.28 4.45
C THR A 53 26.20 -12.08 3.86
N ARG A 54 27.19 -12.77 4.42
CA ARG A 54 28.59 -12.80 3.94
C ARG A 54 29.02 -14.26 3.82
N ASP A 55 29.58 -14.64 2.69
CA ASP A 55 30.07 -16.02 2.47
C ASP A 55 29.04 -17.11 2.83
N ALA A 56 27.76 -16.86 2.50
CA ALA A 56 26.59 -17.68 2.84
C ALA A 56 26.21 -17.77 4.33
N GLU A 57 26.86 -17.02 5.21
CA GLU A 57 26.49 -16.89 6.63
C GLU A 57 25.67 -15.63 6.88
N GLU A 58 24.56 -15.76 7.61
CA GLU A 58 23.76 -14.63 8.07
C GLU A 58 24.25 -14.13 9.43
N THR A 59 24.67 -12.87 9.48
CA THR A 59 25.03 -12.18 10.72
C THR A 59 24.06 -11.03 10.97
N THR A 60 23.71 -10.78 12.22
CA THR A 60 22.91 -9.61 12.59
C THR A 60 23.82 -8.58 13.24
N ILE A 61 23.88 -7.38 12.66
CA ILE A 61 24.67 -6.27 13.17
C ILE A 61 23.76 -5.12 13.63
N PRO A 62 24.09 -4.44 14.74
CA PRO A 62 23.40 -3.22 15.12
C PRO A 62 23.86 -2.06 14.23
N VAL A 63 22.91 -1.29 13.69
CA VAL A 63 23.18 -0.08 12.91
C VAL A 63 22.35 1.09 13.42
N LYS A 64 22.93 2.28 13.47
CA LYS A 64 22.19 3.51 13.80
C LYS A 64 21.30 3.93 12.62
N GLU A 65 20.32 4.79 12.88
CA GLU A 65 19.36 5.29 11.88
C GLU A 65 20.05 5.96 10.67
N ASP A 66 21.14 6.68 10.90
CA ASP A 66 21.96 7.35 9.89
C ASP A 66 22.81 6.39 9.04
N GLY A 67 23.02 5.16 9.52
CA GLY A 67 23.73 4.10 8.79
C GLY A 67 22.80 3.07 8.13
N LEU A 68 21.50 3.09 8.43
CA LEU A 68 20.57 2.05 7.98
C LEU A 68 20.23 2.18 6.48
N PRO A 69 20.59 1.20 5.61
CA PRO A 69 20.24 1.23 4.20
C PRO A 69 18.82 0.67 3.99
N VAL A 70 17.81 1.53 4.15
CA VAL A 70 16.42 1.10 4.00
C VAL A 70 16.03 1.04 2.54
N ALA A 71 15.51 -0.11 2.12
CA ALA A 71 14.72 -0.26 0.90
C ALA A 71 13.41 -0.97 1.23
N ILE A 72 12.39 -0.74 0.40
CA ILE A 72 11.05 -1.29 0.56
C ILE A 72 10.57 -1.89 -0.75
N TRP A 73 9.88 -3.03 -0.66
CA TRP A 73 9.12 -3.58 -1.76
C TRP A 73 7.80 -2.83 -1.92
N LEU A 74 7.65 -2.17 -3.05
CA LEU A 74 6.43 -1.51 -3.48
C LEU A 74 5.61 -2.48 -4.32
N THR A 75 4.36 -2.66 -3.90
CA THR A 75 3.37 -3.42 -4.67
C THR A 75 2.84 -2.55 -5.79
N CYS A 76 3.21 -2.85 -7.03
CA CYS A 76 2.76 -2.13 -8.21
C CYS A 76 1.63 -2.91 -8.89
N LEU A 77 0.45 -2.31 -8.95
CA LEU A 77 -0.66 -2.83 -9.74
C LEU A 77 -0.63 -2.17 -11.13
N ASN A 78 -0.99 -2.94 -12.15
CA ASN A 78 -1.04 -2.50 -13.55
C ASN A 78 -2.44 -2.68 -14.14
N HIS A 79 -3.45 -2.82 -13.30
CA HIS A 79 -4.83 -3.02 -13.70
C HIS A 79 -5.74 -2.16 -12.82
N ARG A 80 -6.84 -1.66 -13.38
CA ARG A 80 -7.92 -1.05 -12.58
C ARG A 80 -8.69 -2.11 -11.77
N PRO A 81 -9.49 -1.72 -10.76
CA PRO A 81 -10.36 -2.68 -10.06
C PRO A 81 -11.27 -3.41 -11.05
N LEU A 82 -11.24 -4.75 -11.05
CA LEU A 82 -11.91 -5.55 -12.08
C LEU A 82 -13.44 -5.45 -12.04
N ILE A 83 -14.01 -5.06 -10.90
CA ILE A 83 -15.46 -4.85 -10.77
C ILE A 83 -15.96 -3.74 -11.69
N LEU A 84 -15.12 -2.75 -12.00
CA LEU A 84 -15.47 -1.66 -12.93
C LEU A 84 -15.56 -2.14 -14.39
N ASP A 85 -14.94 -3.27 -14.72
CA ASP A 85 -14.98 -3.86 -16.06
C ASP A 85 -16.05 -4.93 -16.21
N ASN A 86 -16.78 -5.25 -15.13
CA ASN A 86 -17.57 -6.47 -15.01
C ASN A 86 -16.78 -7.75 -15.41
N LYS A 87 -15.46 -7.75 -15.18
CA LYS A 87 -14.60 -8.89 -15.53
C LYS A 87 -14.67 -9.96 -14.45
N PRO A 88 -14.75 -11.25 -14.82
CA PRO A 88 -14.64 -12.33 -13.85
C PRO A 88 -13.27 -12.28 -13.19
N VAL A 89 -13.22 -12.65 -11.91
CA VAL A 89 -11.94 -12.88 -11.24
C VAL A 89 -11.42 -14.22 -11.72
N SER A 90 -10.60 -14.21 -12.77
CA SER A 90 -9.95 -15.41 -13.30
C SER A 90 -8.44 -15.39 -13.05
N GLY A 91 -7.90 -16.54 -12.68
CA GLY A 91 -6.46 -16.76 -12.50
C GLY A 91 -5.83 -16.09 -11.27
N ASN A 92 -4.51 -16.16 -11.21
CA ASN A 92 -3.72 -15.55 -10.14
C ASN A 92 -3.56 -14.03 -10.35
N THR A 93 -3.48 -13.29 -9.26
CA THR A 93 -3.09 -11.87 -9.29
C THR A 93 -1.64 -11.75 -9.73
N LYS A 94 -1.42 -11.05 -10.85
CA LYS A 94 -0.10 -10.55 -11.21
C LYS A 94 0.11 -9.25 -10.48
N VAL A 95 1.11 -9.23 -9.61
CA VAL A 95 1.60 -8.03 -8.93
C VAL A 95 3.03 -7.82 -9.37
N ASP A 96 3.34 -6.61 -9.82
CA ASP A 96 4.72 -6.22 -10.05
C ASP A 96 5.31 -5.74 -8.72
N LEU A 97 6.55 -6.11 -8.43
CA LEU A 97 7.29 -5.60 -7.28
C LEU A 97 8.37 -4.64 -7.77
N ALA A 98 8.47 -3.48 -7.12
CA ALA A 98 9.57 -2.57 -7.28
C ALA A 98 10.33 -2.44 -5.96
N LEU A 99 11.65 -2.57 -5.99
CA LEU A 99 12.49 -2.24 -4.85
C LEU A 99 12.78 -0.74 -4.90
N TRP A 100 12.56 -0.04 -3.81
CA TRP A 100 12.70 1.41 -3.75
C TRP A 100 13.30 1.87 -2.43
N SER A 101 14.09 2.95 -2.46
CA SER A 101 14.64 3.58 -1.26
C SER A 101 14.31 5.08 -1.22
N PRO A 102 13.93 5.63 -0.05
CA PRO A 102 13.78 7.08 0.15
C PRO A 102 15.12 7.80 0.28
N LEU A 103 16.22 7.06 0.44
CA LEU A 103 17.53 7.59 0.76
C LEU A 103 18.33 7.83 -0.51
N LYS A 104 18.80 9.07 -0.69
CA LYS A 104 19.69 9.41 -1.82
C LYS A 104 21.06 8.74 -1.68
N ASP A 105 21.49 8.51 -0.45
CA ASP A 105 22.74 7.89 -0.02
C ASP A 105 22.60 6.38 0.24
N TYR A 106 21.54 5.73 -0.27
CA TYR A 106 21.29 4.30 -0.06
C TYR A 106 22.50 3.42 -0.44
N GLN A 107 23.14 3.71 -1.58
CA GLN A 107 24.30 2.94 -2.05
C GLN A 107 25.53 3.16 -1.16
N ASP A 108 25.74 4.37 -0.67
CA ASP A 108 26.86 4.68 0.25
C ASP A 108 26.68 3.95 1.58
N ARG A 109 25.44 3.92 2.10
CA ARG A 109 25.11 3.17 3.31
C ARG A 109 25.34 1.67 3.14
N LEU A 110 24.94 1.10 1.99
CA LEU A 110 25.25 -0.29 1.68
C LEU A 110 26.75 -0.55 1.59
N ALA A 111 27.51 0.31 0.91
CA ALA A 111 28.96 0.18 0.78
C ALA A 111 29.67 0.24 2.15
N ASN A 112 29.18 1.07 3.07
CA ASN A 112 29.71 1.20 4.42
C ASN A 112 29.51 -0.05 5.30
N LEU A 113 28.64 -0.99 4.90
CA LEU A 113 28.50 -2.29 5.58
C LEU A 113 29.61 -3.28 5.20
N GLY A 114 30.45 -2.93 4.22
CA GLY A 114 31.46 -3.82 3.67
C GLY A 114 30.87 -4.87 2.71
N PRO A 115 31.68 -5.86 2.28
CA PRO A 115 31.22 -6.90 1.37
C PRO A 115 30.08 -7.71 1.99
N GLY A 116 29.10 -8.06 1.16
CA GLY A 116 27.95 -8.86 1.56
C GLY A 116 26.67 -8.47 0.82
N SER A 117 25.56 -8.98 1.29
CA SER A 117 24.23 -8.61 0.83
C SER A 117 23.29 -8.37 2.00
N VAL A 118 22.37 -7.42 1.81
CA VAL A 118 21.31 -7.12 2.77
C VAL A 118 20.00 -7.61 2.16
N PRO A 119 19.20 -8.43 2.87
CA PRO A 119 17.89 -8.84 2.38
C PRO A 119 16.96 -7.62 2.32
N ALA A 120 16.40 -7.37 1.14
CA ALA A 120 15.59 -6.19 0.84
C ALA A 120 14.28 -6.06 1.65
N ALA A 121 13.77 -7.14 2.27
CA ALA A 121 12.70 -7.05 3.27
C ALA A 121 12.53 -8.36 4.07
N LYS A 122 12.02 -8.22 5.28
CA LYS A 122 11.49 -9.31 6.12
C LYS A 122 10.08 -9.62 5.62
N SER A 123 9.87 -10.79 4.98
CA SER A 123 8.58 -11.39 4.59
C SER A 123 7.47 -10.40 4.15
N TYR A 124 7.29 -10.22 2.84
CA TYR A 124 6.18 -9.40 2.32
C TYR A 124 4.92 -10.25 2.08
N GLN A 125 3.85 -9.98 2.83
CA GLN A 125 2.58 -10.69 2.69
C GLN A 125 1.53 -9.83 1.96
N PHE A 126 1.34 -10.10 0.67
CA PHE A 126 0.43 -9.33 -0.18
C PHE A 126 -1.00 -9.25 0.36
N ASP A 127 -1.56 -10.38 0.83
CA ASP A 127 -2.92 -10.37 1.37
C ASP A 127 -3.06 -9.39 2.54
N GLN A 128 -2.10 -9.39 3.47
CA GLN A 128 -2.09 -8.48 4.60
C GLN A 128 -1.95 -7.02 4.17
N PHE A 129 -1.08 -6.76 3.19
CA PHE A 129 -0.92 -5.43 2.63
C PHE A 129 -2.21 -4.88 2.02
N PHE A 130 -2.88 -5.68 1.19
CA PHE A 130 -4.12 -5.27 0.56
C PHE A 130 -5.30 -5.17 1.53
N ARG A 131 -5.39 -6.03 2.55
CA ARG A 131 -6.34 -5.86 3.66
C ARG A 131 -6.08 -4.56 4.42
N PHE A 132 -4.80 -4.21 4.61
CA PHE A 132 -4.40 -2.95 5.22
C PHE A 132 -4.85 -1.74 4.39
N ILE A 133 -4.54 -1.72 3.09
CA ILE A 133 -4.99 -0.66 2.18
C ILE A 133 -6.53 -0.58 2.12
N ASN A 134 -7.22 -1.73 2.06
CA ASN A 134 -8.68 -1.76 2.05
C ASN A 134 -9.27 -1.16 3.33
N ARG A 135 -8.70 -1.48 4.50
CA ARG A 135 -9.16 -0.91 5.78
C ARG A 135 -8.97 0.60 5.82
N ILE A 136 -7.83 1.12 5.35
CA ILE A 136 -7.59 2.56 5.27
C ILE A 136 -8.67 3.21 4.38
N ALA A 137 -8.88 2.67 3.18
CA ALA A 137 -9.87 3.16 2.24
C ALA A 137 -11.28 3.16 2.84
N PHE A 138 -11.71 2.03 3.41
CA PHE A 138 -13.03 1.86 3.99
C PHE A 138 -13.26 2.81 5.16
N ALA A 139 -12.31 2.90 6.10
CA ALA A 139 -12.42 3.79 7.26
C ALA A 139 -12.50 5.26 6.82
N TYR A 140 -11.70 5.66 5.83
CA TYR A 140 -11.72 7.01 5.29
C TYR A 140 -13.07 7.35 4.63
N ALA A 141 -13.57 6.49 3.73
CA ALA A 141 -14.87 6.69 3.09
C ALA A 141 -16.01 6.68 4.11
N HIS A 142 -15.99 5.78 5.08
CA HIS A 142 -17.00 5.73 6.14
C HIS A 142 -17.02 7.00 6.97
N ALA A 143 -15.86 7.54 7.34
CA ALA A 143 -15.76 8.80 8.07
C ALA A 143 -16.29 9.98 7.23
N LEU A 144 -15.87 10.07 5.97
CA LEU A 144 -16.23 11.19 5.08
C LEU A 144 -17.72 11.17 4.70
N LEU A 145 -18.23 10.01 4.30
CA LEU A 145 -19.62 9.83 3.85
C LEU A 145 -20.58 9.48 5.00
N LYS A 146 -20.10 9.47 6.25
CA LYS A 146 -20.89 9.12 7.45
C LYS A 146 -21.62 7.78 7.31
N GLY A 147 -21.00 6.82 6.64
CA GLY A 147 -21.59 5.50 6.36
C GLY A 147 -22.73 5.47 5.34
N LYS A 148 -22.99 6.57 4.62
CA LYS A 148 -24.04 6.65 3.58
C LYS A 148 -23.61 5.97 2.27
N PHE A 149 -23.31 4.68 2.31
CA PHE A 149 -23.07 3.83 1.13
C PHE A 149 -23.24 2.36 1.51
N SER A 150 -23.46 1.48 0.54
CA SER A 150 -23.57 0.04 0.76
C SER A 150 -22.18 -0.62 0.68
N PRO A 151 -21.62 -1.15 1.80
CA PRO A 151 -20.28 -1.74 1.81
C PRO A 151 -20.14 -2.97 0.91
N LEU A 152 -19.05 -3.06 0.15
CA LEU A 152 -18.71 -4.23 -0.67
C LEU A 152 -17.51 -5.02 -0.13
N THR A 153 -16.62 -4.39 0.66
CA THR A 153 -15.32 -4.98 1.05
C THR A 153 -15.19 -5.33 2.52
N SER A 154 -16.24 -5.12 3.33
CA SER A 154 -16.22 -5.41 4.77
C SER A 154 -15.89 -6.87 5.07
N GLU A 155 -16.47 -7.82 4.34
CA GLU A 155 -16.15 -9.25 4.48
C GLU A 155 -14.70 -9.56 4.10
N TYR A 156 -14.12 -8.85 3.13
CA TYR A 156 -12.76 -9.09 2.68
C TYR A 156 -11.74 -8.75 3.76
N VAL A 157 -11.93 -7.63 4.46
CA VAL A 157 -11.05 -7.21 5.56
C VAL A 157 -11.09 -8.22 6.72
N LEU A 158 -12.27 -8.78 7.00
CA LEU A 158 -12.53 -9.60 8.19
C LEU A 158 -12.31 -11.10 8.00
N ARG A 159 -12.58 -11.66 6.82
CA ARG A 159 -12.72 -13.12 6.63
C ARG A 159 -11.66 -13.80 5.75
N ASP A 160 -10.52 -13.14 5.53
CA ASP A 160 -9.36 -13.69 4.79
C ASP A 160 -9.75 -14.36 3.44
N ARG A 161 -10.32 -13.55 2.55
CA ARG A 161 -10.74 -14.00 1.21
C ARG A 161 -9.82 -13.46 0.12
N GLY A 162 -8.51 -13.69 0.25
CA GLY A 162 -7.44 -13.21 -0.65
C GLY A 162 -7.69 -13.40 -2.16
N LYS A 163 -8.56 -14.34 -2.55
CA LYS A 163 -8.92 -14.61 -3.95
C LYS A 163 -9.62 -13.44 -4.67
N TRP A 164 -10.19 -12.47 -3.95
CA TRP A 164 -11.03 -11.41 -4.56
C TRP A 164 -10.39 -10.03 -4.59
N ILE A 165 -9.10 -9.95 -4.27
CA ILE A 165 -8.35 -8.70 -4.08
C ILE A 165 -8.45 -7.76 -5.29
N ARG A 166 -8.26 -8.31 -6.49
CA ARG A 166 -8.26 -7.55 -7.76
C ARG A 166 -9.63 -7.07 -8.16
N ARG A 167 -10.68 -7.71 -7.63
CA ARG A 167 -12.06 -7.30 -7.90
C ARG A 167 -12.25 -5.87 -7.42
N TYR A 168 -11.72 -5.56 -6.24
CA TYR A 168 -11.96 -4.30 -5.56
C TYR A 168 -10.74 -3.37 -5.54
N ILE A 169 -9.52 -3.89 -5.68
CA ILE A 169 -8.29 -3.10 -5.62
C ILE A 169 -7.59 -3.10 -6.96
N GLY A 170 -7.16 -1.92 -7.40
CA GLY A 170 -6.42 -1.70 -8.63
C GLY A 170 -5.41 -0.58 -8.51
N ALA A 171 -4.70 -0.34 -9.62
CA ALA A 171 -3.85 0.80 -9.84
C ALA A 171 -4.66 2.10 -9.89
N ASP A 172 -3.95 3.20 -9.74
CA ASP A 172 -4.53 4.53 -9.81
C ASP A 172 -5.24 4.79 -11.14
N ILE A 173 -6.51 5.16 -11.03
CA ILE A 173 -7.38 5.62 -12.14
C ILE A 173 -8.09 6.92 -11.78
N ILE A 174 -8.00 7.33 -10.52
CA ILE A 174 -8.61 8.54 -10.01
C ILE A 174 -7.45 9.51 -9.97
N GLY A 175 -7.39 10.47 -10.89
CA GLY A 175 -6.30 11.43 -10.86
C GLY A 175 -6.20 12.11 -9.49
N ARG A 176 -5.03 12.71 -9.22
CA ARG A 176 -4.88 13.56 -8.05
C ARG A 176 -5.57 14.90 -8.34
N PRO A 177 -6.45 15.41 -7.44
CA PRO A 177 -7.02 16.74 -7.59
C PRO A 177 -5.93 17.81 -7.72
N ASP A 178 -6.14 18.81 -8.58
CA ASP A 178 -5.13 19.85 -8.85
C ASP A 178 -4.81 20.72 -7.61
N ASP A 179 -5.77 20.84 -6.70
CA ASP A 179 -5.70 21.63 -5.46
C ASP A 179 -5.26 20.83 -4.23
N ALA A 180 -4.96 19.54 -4.41
CA ALA A 180 -4.51 18.67 -3.33
C ALA A 180 -3.21 19.17 -2.69
N ALA A 181 -3.25 19.47 -1.40
CA ALA A 181 -2.05 19.74 -0.61
C ALA A 181 -1.10 18.52 -0.65
N TYR A 182 0.21 18.79 -0.76
CA TYR A 182 1.23 17.75 -0.68
C TYR A 182 1.41 17.30 0.77
N ASP A 183 0.78 16.18 1.13
CA ASP A 183 0.98 15.50 2.42
C ASP A 183 1.73 14.17 2.20
N ILE A 184 2.29 13.61 3.27
CA ILE A 184 2.98 12.32 3.22
C ILE A 184 2.05 11.17 2.85
N HIS A 185 0.77 11.27 3.15
CA HIS A 185 -0.24 10.32 2.74
C HIS A 185 -1.41 11.07 2.09
N GLU A 186 -1.87 10.60 0.93
CA GLU A 186 -3.04 11.18 0.28
C GLU A 186 -4.19 10.17 0.22
N LEU A 187 -5.40 10.65 0.52
CA LEU A 187 -6.63 9.89 0.49
C LEU A 187 -7.72 10.70 -0.21
N TYR A 188 -8.35 10.13 -1.24
CA TYR A 188 -9.46 10.78 -1.95
C TYR A 188 -10.62 9.82 -2.14
N VAL A 189 -11.84 10.31 -1.90
CA VAL A 189 -13.06 9.57 -2.25
C VAL A 189 -13.61 10.15 -3.55
N ALA A 190 -13.98 9.28 -4.47
CA ALA A 190 -14.69 9.61 -5.70
C ALA A 190 -15.86 8.64 -5.91
N GLN A 191 -16.85 9.09 -6.68
CA GLN A 191 -17.89 8.24 -7.23
C GLN A 191 -17.49 7.84 -8.65
N VAL A 192 -17.61 6.55 -8.97
CA VAL A 192 -17.25 6.01 -10.29
C VAL A 192 -18.42 5.22 -10.85
N GLU A 193 -18.95 5.62 -12.00
CA GLU A 193 -20.01 4.89 -12.67
C GLU A 193 -19.46 3.73 -13.50
N ALA A 194 -20.01 2.53 -13.33
CA ALA A 194 -19.72 1.37 -14.15
C ALA A 194 -20.86 0.36 -14.13
N GLY A 195 -21.26 -0.15 -15.30
CA GLY A 195 -22.31 -1.18 -15.40
C GLY A 195 -23.66 -0.76 -14.81
N GLY A 196 -24.02 0.53 -14.90
CA GLY A 196 -25.27 1.07 -14.34
C GLY A 196 -25.28 1.24 -12.82
N LEU A 197 -24.14 1.07 -12.15
CA LEU A 197 -23.98 1.31 -10.72
C LEU A 197 -22.98 2.43 -10.47
N ILE A 198 -23.22 3.19 -9.40
CA ILE A 198 -22.27 4.19 -8.90
C ILE A 198 -21.49 3.54 -7.75
N TYR A 199 -20.18 3.40 -7.93
CA TYR A 199 -19.26 2.84 -6.94
C TYR A 199 -18.62 3.95 -6.11
N ILE A 200 -18.38 3.67 -4.83
CA ILE A 200 -17.52 4.48 -3.97
C ILE A 200 -16.10 3.96 -4.11
N ALA A 201 -15.25 4.77 -4.72
CA ALA A 201 -13.85 4.46 -4.94
C ALA A 201 -12.98 5.37 -4.08
N VAL A 202 -11.98 4.79 -3.44
CA VAL A 202 -11.02 5.52 -2.60
C VAL A 202 -9.64 5.35 -3.17
N ARG A 203 -9.01 6.48 -3.53
CA ARG A 203 -7.60 6.55 -3.85
C ARG A 203 -6.80 6.57 -2.55
N VAL A 204 -5.83 5.67 -2.42
CA VAL A 204 -4.91 5.56 -1.29
C VAL A 204 -3.49 5.65 -1.81
N HIS A 205 -2.78 6.71 -1.42
CA HIS A 205 -1.40 6.95 -1.84
C HIS A 205 -0.54 7.17 -0.58
N LEU A 206 0.05 6.08 -0.08
CA LEU A 206 0.91 6.13 1.10
C LEU A 206 2.32 6.57 0.69
N PHE A 207 2.92 7.53 1.40
CA PHE A 207 4.23 8.09 1.10
C PHE A 207 4.23 8.82 -0.25
N ALA A 208 3.22 9.66 -0.46
CA ALA A 208 2.98 10.37 -1.71
C ALA A 208 4.13 11.30 -2.10
N LEU A 209 4.78 11.94 -1.12
CA LEU A 209 6.00 12.76 -1.31
C LEU A 209 7.18 11.96 -1.88
N ASN A 210 7.09 10.63 -1.86
CA ASN A 210 8.12 9.72 -2.30
C ASN A 210 7.75 8.96 -3.59
N ASN A 211 6.70 9.37 -4.29
CA ASN A 211 6.22 8.74 -5.53
C ASN A 211 5.94 7.24 -5.40
N PHE A 212 5.33 6.83 -4.29
CA PHE A 212 4.88 5.45 -4.12
C PHE A 212 3.72 5.14 -5.09
N PRO A 213 3.41 3.86 -5.33
CA PRO A 213 2.20 3.52 -6.05
C PRO A 213 0.96 4.03 -5.29
N ALA A 214 0.05 4.64 -6.02
CA ALA A 214 -1.31 4.88 -5.56
C ALA A 214 -2.21 3.69 -5.91
N TYR A 215 -3.12 3.38 -5.01
CA TYR A 215 -4.08 2.29 -5.13
C TYR A 215 -5.49 2.86 -5.18
N VAL A 216 -6.36 2.26 -5.99
CA VAL A 216 -7.79 2.55 -5.96
C VAL A 216 -8.52 1.36 -5.37
N VAL A 217 -9.33 1.62 -4.34
CA VAL A 217 -10.14 0.62 -3.65
C VAL A 217 -11.61 0.94 -3.83
N ILE A 218 -12.37 0.01 -4.39
CA ILE A 218 -13.83 0.07 -4.42
C ILE A 218 -14.35 -0.42 -3.08
N VAL A 219 -14.86 0.49 -2.25
CA VAL A 219 -15.29 0.18 -0.88
C VAL A 219 -16.78 -0.14 -0.78
N GLY A 220 -17.58 0.27 -1.77
CA GLY A 220 -19.03 0.10 -1.75
C GLY A 220 -19.73 0.63 -3.01
N THR A 221 -21.06 0.62 -2.98
CA THR A 221 -21.91 1.32 -3.96
C THR A 221 -22.61 2.50 -3.31
N ALA A 222 -22.79 3.59 -4.05
CA ALA A 222 -23.65 4.68 -3.62
C ALA A 222 -25.09 4.20 -3.45
N ASN A 223 -25.83 4.83 -2.55
CA ASN A 223 -27.27 4.70 -2.39
C ASN A 223 -27.92 6.06 -2.65
N ALA A 224 -29.26 6.14 -2.59
CA ALA A 224 -30.00 7.39 -2.85
C ALA A 224 -29.61 8.56 -1.92
N GLU A 225 -28.99 8.26 -0.77
CA GLU A 225 -28.59 9.23 0.24
C GLU A 225 -27.10 9.61 0.14
N THR A 226 -26.33 8.96 -0.73
CA THR A 226 -24.92 9.27 -0.92
C THR A 226 -24.79 10.60 -1.66
N GLU A 227 -24.53 11.66 -0.91
CA GLU A 227 -24.12 12.94 -1.48
C GLU A 227 -22.85 12.76 -2.32
N GLN A 228 -22.79 13.45 -3.47
CA GLN A 228 -21.56 13.49 -4.24
C GLN A 228 -20.46 14.09 -3.36
N PRO A 229 -19.32 13.41 -3.20
CA PRO A 229 -18.18 14.05 -2.55
C PRO A 229 -17.85 15.31 -3.35
N THR A 230 -17.48 16.38 -2.66
CA THR A 230 -17.05 17.65 -3.30
C THR A 230 -15.78 17.50 -4.14
N SER A 231 -15.19 16.30 -4.15
CA SER A 231 -14.08 15.92 -5.02
C SER A 231 -14.50 15.92 -6.50
N PRO A 232 -13.60 16.28 -7.43
CA PRO A 232 -13.90 16.28 -8.86
C PRO A 232 -14.33 14.90 -9.37
N VAL A 233 -15.36 14.90 -10.23
CA VAL A 233 -15.79 13.72 -10.99
C VAL A 233 -14.75 13.45 -12.06
N TYR A 234 -14.06 12.30 -11.97
CA TYR A 234 -13.00 11.95 -12.91
C TYR A 234 -13.50 11.23 -14.16
N ASP A 235 -13.10 11.73 -15.33
CA ASP A 235 -13.23 11.05 -16.62
C ASP A 235 -12.22 9.90 -16.72
N GLN A 236 -12.67 8.73 -17.19
CA GLN A 236 -11.99 7.43 -17.12
C GLN A 236 -10.81 7.26 -18.11
N LYS A 237 -9.84 8.18 -18.16
CA LYS A 237 -8.70 8.03 -19.08
C LYS A 237 -7.66 7.01 -18.59
N THR A 238 -7.04 6.35 -19.56
CA THR A 238 -6.36 5.05 -19.54
C THR A 238 -5.45 4.76 -18.32
N PRO A 239 -5.62 3.61 -17.62
CA PRO A 239 -4.65 3.13 -16.64
C PRO A 239 -3.35 2.74 -17.36
N GLY A 240 -2.22 3.36 -17.02
CA GLY A 240 -0.92 2.91 -17.58
C GLY A 240 0.24 3.88 -17.52
N LYS A 241 -0.01 5.20 -17.49
CA LYS A 241 1.06 6.21 -17.57
C LYS A 241 2.07 6.17 -16.43
N TRP A 242 1.67 5.76 -15.22
CA TRP A 242 2.59 5.74 -14.07
C TRP A 242 3.81 4.83 -14.28
N LEU A 243 3.63 3.65 -14.90
CA LEU A 243 4.75 2.74 -15.19
C LEU A 243 5.66 3.27 -16.28
N GLU A 244 5.14 4.05 -17.21
CA GLU A 244 5.91 4.65 -18.32
C GLU A 244 6.68 5.88 -17.84
N GLU A 245 6.01 6.80 -17.15
CA GLU A 245 6.56 8.07 -16.65
C GLU A 245 7.57 7.83 -15.51
N ASN A 246 7.37 6.83 -14.65
CA ASN A 246 8.33 6.47 -13.59
C ASN A 246 9.32 5.37 -14.02
N SER A 247 9.22 4.83 -15.24
CA SER A 247 10.22 3.88 -15.73
C SER A 247 11.62 4.48 -15.78
N VAL A 248 11.75 5.80 -15.99
CA VAL A 248 13.04 6.50 -16.06
C VAL A 248 13.71 6.57 -14.68
N LEU A 249 12.94 6.84 -13.61
CA LEU A 249 13.43 6.81 -12.22
C LEU A 249 13.72 5.37 -11.74
N MET A 250 12.99 4.37 -12.25
CA MET A 250 13.19 2.96 -11.89
C MET A 250 14.24 2.22 -12.75
N ARG A 251 14.75 2.79 -13.85
CA ARG A 251 15.76 2.14 -14.72
C ARG A 251 17.12 1.94 -14.04
N SER A 252 17.40 2.68 -12.97
CA SER A 252 18.59 2.48 -12.13
C SER A 252 18.45 1.32 -11.13
N HIS A 253 17.27 0.69 -11.03
CA HIS A 253 16.99 -0.39 -10.08
C HIS A 253 16.54 -1.66 -10.83
N PRO A 254 17.06 -2.85 -10.47
CA PRO A 254 16.73 -4.09 -11.18
C PRO A 254 15.25 -4.45 -11.02
N ARG A 255 14.53 -4.61 -12.14
CA ARG A 255 13.16 -5.14 -12.17
C ARG A 255 13.22 -6.65 -11.95
N VAL A 256 12.65 -7.13 -10.84
CA VAL A 256 12.49 -8.57 -10.59
C VAL A 256 11.02 -8.94 -10.76
N ARG A 257 10.71 -9.69 -11.84
CA ARG A 257 9.38 -10.25 -12.07
C ARG A 257 9.28 -11.62 -11.42
N PHE A 258 8.50 -11.74 -10.35
CA PHE A 258 8.19 -13.03 -9.74
C PHE A 258 6.93 -13.64 -10.39
N ARG A 259 7.01 -14.91 -10.80
CA ARG A 259 5.82 -15.74 -11.08
C ARG A 259 5.58 -16.64 -9.86
N PHE A 260 4.48 -16.41 -9.14
CA PHE A 260 4.08 -17.32 -8.08
C PHE A 260 3.61 -18.65 -8.68
N ARG A 261 4.39 -19.72 -8.45
CA ARG A 261 3.92 -21.10 -8.59
C ARG A 261 3.14 -21.45 -7.32
N LYS A 262 1.98 -22.07 -7.48
CA LYS A 262 1.32 -22.75 -6.36
C LYS A 262 2.12 -24.01 -6.08
N ASP A 263 2.77 -24.08 -4.92
CA ASP A 263 3.05 -25.37 -4.32
C ASP A 263 1.70 -25.96 -3.86
N ARG A 264 1.53 -27.25 -4.18
CA ARG A 264 0.30 -28.02 -3.97
C ARG A 264 0.13 -28.38 -2.50
#